data_AF-A0A8K0HJB4-F1
#
_entry.id   AF-A0A8K0HJB4-F1
#
_cell.length_a   1.000
_cell.length_b   1.000
_cell.length_c   1.000
_cell.angle_alpha   90.00
_cell.angle_beta   90.00
_cell.angle_gamma   90.00
#
_symmetry.space_group_name_H-M   'P 1'
#
loop_
_entity.id
_entity.type
_entity.pdbx_description
1 polymer ?
#
loop_
_entity_poly.entity_id
_entity_poly.type
_entity_poly.pdbx_seq_one_letter_code
_entity_poly.pdbx_strand_id
1 'polypeptide(L)'
;MLPPIFNIPKSQLQCFSEPVYCVKNDMLETCNRRENPVDRFSAVVAWSISTKRPLNFGFAPFNPILGETHHVSRGTLNVLLEQVSHHPPVTALHATDDKENVELLWCQYPTPRFYGTSVETEVRGKRLLRLHNHGETYEMNSPKLLIKFLPVAGVDWIGKERIQCHKTGLEAELYYGGKSFFGLRGSHRSIKGKIFKSSPMKLLFEIDGHWDRTVTMKNVDSGEVREIYNAKDCISGLKTPIVKDQKEVWPSESAVIWSEVSKGILSRDWVKAREAKKAIEEKQRELLRERESSGGHQTWVPKHFIVSNSKEGGWDCSPIEIKVPPAPIIVPL
;
A
#
# COMPACT_ATOMS: atom_id res chain seq x y z
N MET A 1 18.02 5.89 13.72
CA MET A 1 16.61 6.01 13.26
C MET A 1 16.16 7.46 13.34
N LEU A 2 15.12 7.81 12.56
CA LEU A 2 14.55 9.16 12.53
C LEU A 2 14.02 9.56 13.93
N PRO A 3 14.27 10.78 14.44
CA PRO A 3 13.71 11.22 15.72
C PRO A 3 12.16 11.20 15.76
N PRO A 4 11.52 10.94 16.91
CA PRO A 4 10.06 10.86 17.02
C PRO A 4 9.29 12.10 16.54
N ILE A 5 9.90 13.28 16.58
CA ILE A 5 9.29 14.54 16.09
C ILE A 5 8.95 14.51 14.59
N PHE A 6 9.66 13.69 13.82
CA PHE A 6 9.41 13.49 12.39
C PHE A 6 8.61 12.21 12.14
N ASN A 7 8.07 11.56 13.18
CA ASN A 7 7.21 10.41 13.01
C ASN A 7 5.73 10.81 13.04
N ILE A 8 4.95 10.24 12.11
CA ILE A 8 3.52 10.06 12.35
C ILE A 8 3.34 8.89 13.33
N PRO A 9 2.33 8.93 14.23
CA PRO A 9 2.06 7.85 15.19
C PRO A 9 1.39 6.65 14.51
N LYS A 10 2.05 6.10 13.48
CA LYS A 10 1.61 4.96 12.68
C LYS A 10 2.80 4.16 12.21
N SER A 11 2.67 2.85 12.21
CA SER A 11 3.61 1.93 11.55
C SER A 11 3.46 1.99 10.03
N GLN A 12 4.53 1.63 9.31
CA GLN A 12 4.48 1.46 7.87
C GLN A 12 3.45 0.38 7.46
N LEU A 13 3.20 -0.64 8.31
CA LEU A 13 2.17 -1.65 8.05
C LEU A 13 0.77 -1.02 7.96
N GLN A 14 0.46 -0.10 8.88
CA GLN A 14 -0.80 0.65 8.87
C GLN A 14 -0.88 1.55 7.63
N CYS A 15 0.17 2.32 7.33
CA CYS A 15 0.20 3.20 6.16
C CYS A 15 0.03 2.47 4.82
N PHE A 16 0.54 1.24 4.70
CA PHE A 16 0.39 0.43 3.49
C PHE A 16 -1.01 -0.12 3.28
N SER A 17 -1.76 -0.36 4.36
CA SER A 17 -3.05 -1.03 4.31
C SER A 17 -4.24 -0.08 4.46
N GLU A 18 -4.06 1.10 5.08
CA GLU A 18 -5.10 2.12 5.17
C GLU A 18 -5.77 2.46 3.82
N PRO A 19 -5.07 2.52 2.68
CA PRO A 19 -5.74 2.75 1.41
C PRO A 19 -6.70 1.63 0.98
N VAL A 20 -6.57 0.44 1.55
CA VAL A 20 -7.44 -0.73 1.27
C VAL A 20 -8.73 -0.67 2.08
N TYR A 21 -8.65 -0.32 3.37
CA TYR A 21 -9.82 -0.40 4.27
C TYR A 21 -10.30 0.95 4.79
N CYS A 22 -9.46 1.98 4.91
CA CYS A 22 -9.90 3.30 5.39
C CYS A 22 -10.41 4.12 4.20
N VAL A 23 -11.56 3.75 3.65
CA VAL A 23 -12.20 4.41 2.50
C VAL A 23 -13.65 4.77 2.83
N LYS A 24 -14.14 5.87 2.23
CA LYS A 24 -15.56 6.23 2.33
C LYS A 24 -16.44 5.26 1.53
N ASN A 25 -16.09 5.05 0.27
CA ASN A 25 -16.82 4.16 -0.65
C ASN A 25 -16.01 2.88 -0.89
N ASP A 26 -16.70 1.73 -0.93
CA ASP A 26 -16.07 0.45 -1.22
C ASP A 26 -15.81 0.26 -2.71
N MET A 27 -14.57 0.56 -3.12
CA MET A 27 -14.15 0.41 -4.51
C MET A 27 -13.84 -1.04 -4.89
N LEU A 28 -13.52 -1.91 -3.92
CA LEU A 28 -13.24 -3.33 -4.18
C LEU A 28 -14.52 -4.08 -4.54
N GLU A 29 -15.59 -3.83 -3.79
CA GLU A 29 -16.95 -4.29 -4.10
C GLU A 29 -17.37 -3.83 -5.51
N THR A 30 -17.08 -2.58 -5.86
CA THR A 30 -17.35 -2.03 -7.20
C THR A 30 -16.58 -2.76 -8.30
N CYS A 31 -15.32 -3.14 -8.07
CA CYS A 31 -14.53 -3.91 -9.04
C CYS A 31 -15.18 -5.25 -9.36
N ASN A 32 -15.72 -5.92 -8.34
CA ASN A 32 -16.26 -7.27 -8.48
C ASN A 32 -17.69 -7.32 -9.05
N ARG A 33 -18.47 -6.23 -8.90
CA ARG A 33 -19.87 -6.17 -9.34
C ARG A 33 -20.09 -5.90 -10.83
N ARG A 34 -19.07 -5.47 -11.58
CA ARG A 34 -19.24 -5.19 -13.02
C ARG A 34 -19.27 -6.49 -13.82
N GLU A 35 -20.23 -6.61 -14.74
CA GLU A 35 -20.38 -7.80 -15.60
C GLU A 35 -19.44 -7.77 -16.81
N ASN A 36 -19.18 -6.59 -17.37
CA ASN A 36 -18.30 -6.44 -18.51
C ASN A 36 -16.81 -6.43 -18.07
N PRO A 37 -15.93 -7.26 -18.68
CA PRO A 37 -14.50 -7.29 -18.34
C PRO A 37 -13.78 -5.93 -18.44
N VAL A 38 -14.17 -5.09 -19.41
CA VAL A 38 -13.60 -3.76 -19.62
C VAL A 38 -14.01 -2.80 -18.51
N ASP A 39 -15.27 -2.86 -18.06
CA ASP A 39 -15.74 -2.03 -16.95
C ASP A 39 -15.16 -2.50 -15.61
N ARG A 40 -15.01 -3.81 -15.39
CA ARG A 40 -14.25 -4.34 -14.24
C ARG A 40 -12.83 -3.82 -14.24
N PHE A 41 -12.12 -3.96 -15.36
CA PHE A 41 -10.74 -3.51 -15.48
C PHE A 41 -10.61 -2.00 -15.25
N SER A 42 -11.56 -1.20 -15.77
CA SER A 42 -11.62 0.25 -15.52
C SER A 42 -11.82 0.56 -14.03
N ALA A 43 -12.67 -0.21 -13.33
CA ALA A 43 -12.88 -0.08 -11.89
C ALA A 43 -11.61 -0.48 -11.09
N VAL A 44 -10.89 -1.52 -11.51
CA VAL A 44 -9.60 -1.91 -10.90
C VAL A 44 -8.55 -0.81 -11.10
N VAL A 45 -8.50 -0.18 -12.27
CA VAL A 45 -7.63 0.98 -12.53
C VAL A 45 -7.98 2.13 -11.57
N ALA A 46 -9.26 2.47 -11.43
CA ALA A 46 -9.71 3.50 -10.50
C ALA A 46 -9.37 3.17 -9.04
N TRP A 47 -9.56 1.92 -8.62
CA TRP A 47 -9.17 1.45 -7.29
C TRP A 47 -7.66 1.54 -7.08
N SER A 48 -6.83 1.16 -8.06
CA SER A 48 -5.37 1.28 -7.93
C SER A 48 -4.92 2.73 -7.74
N ILE A 49 -5.53 3.66 -8.48
CA ILE A 49 -5.28 5.11 -8.34
C ILE A 49 -5.66 5.58 -6.94
N SER A 50 -6.80 5.14 -6.39
CA SER A 50 -7.24 5.55 -5.05
C SER A 50 -6.31 5.09 -3.93
N THR A 51 -5.46 4.09 -4.18
CA THR A 51 -4.42 3.67 -3.24
C THR A 51 -3.28 4.69 -3.09
N LYS A 52 -3.13 5.64 -4.02
CA LYS A 52 -2.04 6.63 -4.04
C LYS A 52 -2.48 7.91 -3.33
N ARG A 53 -2.34 7.93 -2.01
CA ARG A 53 -2.78 9.06 -1.18
C ARG A 53 -1.70 10.16 -1.09
N PRO A 54 -2.11 11.44 -0.90
CA PRO A 54 -1.17 12.50 -0.58
C PRO A 54 -0.45 12.20 0.74
N LEU A 55 0.85 12.50 0.79
CA LEU A 55 1.70 12.28 1.95
C LEU A 55 2.25 13.62 2.46
N ASN A 56 2.39 13.73 3.78
CA ASN A 56 2.93 14.91 4.42
C ASN A 56 4.46 14.90 4.34
N PHE A 57 5.03 15.92 3.69
CA PHE A 57 6.48 16.10 3.68
C PHE A 57 7.02 16.29 5.11
N GLY A 58 8.21 15.74 5.38
CA GLY A 58 8.88 15.86 6.67
C GLY A 58 8.44 14.84 7.72
N PHE A 59 7.45 14.00 7.44
CA PHE A 59 7.02 12.93 8.34
C PHE A 59 7.15 11.55 7.72
N ALA A 60 7.56 10.57 8.53
CA ALA A 60 7.63 9.16 8.15
C ALA A 60 6.92 8.27 9.17
N PRO A 61 6.34 7.13 8.77
CA PRO A 61 5.83 6.16 9.72
C PRO A 61 6.98 5.55 10.56
N PHE A 62 6.62 4.81 11.60
CA PHE A 62 7.56 3.93 12.28
C PHE A 62 8.00 2.81 11.31
N ASN A 63 9.29 2.49 11.34
CA ASN A 63 9.83 1.34 10.63
C ASN A 63 9.40 0.08 11.38
N PRO A 64 8.63 -0.84 10.77
CA PRO A 64 8.13 -1.99 11.49
C PRO A 64 9.26 -2.88 12.01
N ILE A 65 9.08 -3.40 13.22
CA ILE A 65 9.98 -4.41 13.78
C ILE A 65 9.72 -5.76 13.14
N LEU A 66 10.69 -6.68 13.21
CA LEU A 66 10.50 -8.02 12.64
C LEU A 66 9.40 -8.78 13.38
N GLY A 67 8.46 -9.36 12.64
CA GLY A 67 7.29 -10.04 13.22
C GLY A 67 6.18 -9.11 13.71
N GLU A 68 6.30 -7.80 13.49
CA GLU A 68 5.20 -6.86 13.70
C GLU A 68 4.02 -7.21 12.79
N THR A 69 2.81 -7.10 13.30
CA THR A 69 1.56 -7.37 12.58
C THR A 69 0.68 -6.13 12.50
N HIS A 70 -0.21 -6.10 11.51
CA HIS A 70 -1.38 -5.22 11.50
C HIS A 70 -2.62 -6.01 11.10
N HIS A 71 -3.61 -6.15 11.97
CA HIS A 71 -4.85 -6.90 11.71
C HIS A 71 -6.10 -6.04 11.91
N VAL A 72 -6.88 -5.84 10.84
CA VAL A 72 -8.03 -4.91 10.83
C VAL A 72 -9.16 -5.38 9.91
N SER A 73 -10.40 -5.10 10.29
CA SER A 73 -11.60 -5.41 9.50
C SER A 73 -12.40 -4.17 9.14
N ARG A 74 -13.00 -4.14 7.95
CA ARG A 74 -14.05 -3.19 7.56
C ARG A 74 -15.19 -3.96 6.92
N GLY A 75 -16.34 -4.01 7.60
CA GLY A 75 -17.45 -4.84 7.13
C GLY A 75 -17.02 -6.30 7.02
N THR A 76 -17.07 -6.86 5.81
CA THR A 76 -16.67 -8.24 5.49
C THR A 76 -15.22 -8.38 5.02
N LEU A 77 -14.52 -7.26 4.76
CA LEU A 77 -13.13 -7.25 4.37
C LEU A 77 -12.23 -7.35 5.61
N ASN A 78 -11.42 -8.41 5.66
CA ASN A 78 -10.42 -8.63 6.72
C ASN A 78 -9.01 -8.48 6.13
N VAL A 79 -8.14 -7.71 6.79
CA VAL A 79 -6.81 -7.34 6.30
C VAL A 79 -5.77 -7.70 7.35
N LEU A 80 -4.75 -8.45 6.96
CA LEU A 80 -3.62 -8.86 7.79
C LEU A 80 -2.30 -8.53 7.10
N LEU A 81 -1.39 -7.90 7.85
CA LEU A 81 -0.02 -7.65 7.45
C LEU A 81 0.96 -8.23 8.46
N GLU A 82 2.13 -8.62 7.97
CA GLU A 82 3.27 -9.01 8.79
C GLU A 82 4.56 -8.42 8.20
N GLN A 83 5.44 -7.90 9.06
CA GLN A 83 6.81 -7.56 8.70
C GLN A 83 7.66 -8.85 8.70
N VAL A 84 7.85 -9.43 7.53
CA VAL A 84 8.48 -10.74 7.37
C VAL A 84 10.01 -10.70 7.28
N SER A 85 10.58 -9.53 7.00
CA SER A 85 12.03 -9.29 7.03
C SER A 85 12.33 -7.84 7.44
N HIS A 86 13.44 -7.60 8.15
CA HIS A 86 13.85 -6.26 8.58
C HIS A 86 15.03 -5.70 7.76
N HIS A 87 15.96 -6.56 7.32
CA HIS A 87 17.12 -6.18 6.52
C HIS A 87 17.31 -7.14 5.33
N PRO A 88 16.80 -6.78 4.12
CA PRO A 88 15.99 -5.59 3.80
C PRO A 88 14.56 -5.65 4.40
N PRO A 89 13.87 -4.50 4.52
CA PRO A 89 12.50 -4.48 5.04
C PRO A 89 11.51 -5.04 4.02
N VAL A 90 10.77 -6.09 4.39
CA VAL A 90 9.76 -6.74 3.55
C VAL A 90 8.46 -6.87 4.34
N THR A 91 7.37 -6.45 3.73
CA THR A 91 6.03 -6.52 4.29
C THR A 91 5.17 -7.44 3.43
N ALA A 92 4.53 -8.42 4.06
CA ALA A 92 3.49 -9.23 3.45
C ALA A 92 2.10 -8.70 3.84
N LEU A 93 1.14 -8.73 2.91
CA LEU A 93 -0.26 -8.39 3.13
C LEU A 93 -1.14 -9.48 2.52
N HIS A 94 -2.10 -9.95 3.29
CA HIS A 94 -3.22 -10.76 2.84
C HIS A 94 -4.51 -10.05 3.25
N ALA A 95 -5.45 -9.89 2.32
CA ALA A 95 -6.80 -9.49 2.68
C ALA A 95 -7.83 -10.31 1.93
N THR A 96 -8.92 -10.65 2.61
CA THR A 96 -10.03 -11.42 2.04
C THR A 96 -11.36 -10.79 2.41
N ASP A 97 -12.24 -10.67 1.42
CA ASP A 97 -13.67 -10.45 1.62
C ASP A 97 -14.42 -11.70 1.17
N ASP A 98 -14.89 -12.48 2.14
CA ASP A 98 -15.61 -13.74 1.90
C ASP A 98 -16.99 -13.53 1.27
N LYS A 99 -17.63 -12.38 1.52
CA LYS A 99 -18.96 -12.10 1.00
C LYS A 99 -18.88 -11.69 -0.47
N GLU A 100 -17.91 -10.86 -0.80
CA GLU A 100 -17.69 -10.39 -2.17
C GLU A 100 -16.72 -11.32 -2.95
N ASN A 101 -16.14 -12.36 -2.35
CA ASN A 101 -15.18 -13.27 -2.98
C ASN A 101 -13.99 -12.51 -3.62
N VAL A 102 -13.38 -11.62 -2.85
CA VAL A 102 -12.23 -10.80 -3.25
C VAL A 102 -11.02 -11.13 -2.38
N GLU A 103 -9.83 -11.24 -3.00
CA GLU A 103 -8.57 -11.49 -2.29
C GLU A 103 -7.48 -10.50 -2.76
N LEU A 104 -6.68 -9.99 -1.81
CA LEU A 104 -5.49 -9.18 -2.06
C LEU A 104 -4.26 -9.90 -1.50
N LEU A 105 -3.21 -10.00 -2.32
CA LEU A 105 -1.93 -10.60 -1.92
C LEU A 105 -0.77 -9.71 -2.32
N TRP A 106 -0.13 -9.08 -1.35
CA TRP A 106 1.06 -8.25 -1.59
C TRP A 106 2.28 -8.77 -0.82
N CYS A 107 3.44 -8.70 -1.45
CA CYS A 107 4.74 -8.94 -0.83
C CYS A 107 5.64 -7.82 -1.34
N GLN A 108 5.88 -6.79 -0.52
CA GLN A 108 6.47 -5.55 -0.98
C GLN A 108 7.62 -5.06 -0.12
N TYR A 109 8.62 -4.44 -0.75
CA TYR A 109 9.80 -3.91 -0.09
C TYR A 109 10.27 -2.61 -0.76
N PRO A 110 10.45 -1.52 0.01
CA PRO A 110 10.93 -0.25 -0.51
C PRO A 110 12.44 -0.29 -0.76
N THR A 111 12.87 0.19 -1.94
CA THR A 111 14.27 0.37 -2.30
C THR A 111 14.56 1.85 -2.57
N PRO A 112 15.02 2.60 -1.56
CA PRO A 112 15.33 4.02 -1.71
C PRO A 112 16.64 4.25 -2.48
N ARG A 113 16.69 5.32 -3.28
CA ARG A 113 17.87 5.83 -3.97
C ARG A 113 18.02 7.32 -3.69
N PHE A 114 19.19 7.72 -3.21
CA PHE A 114 19.50 9.10 -2.86
C PHE A 114 20.20 9.81 -4.03
N TYR A 115 19.70 10.98 -4.41
CA TYR A 115 20.20 11.79 -5.52
C TYR A 115 20.70 13.18 -5.06
N GLY A 116 21.08 13.34 -3.79
CA GLY A 116 21.49 14.62 -3.22
C GLY A 116 20.30 15.48 -2.81
N THR A 117 19.57 16.00 -3.79
CA THR A 117 18.42 16.91 -3.56
C THR A 117 17.07 16.21 -3.45
N SER A 118 17.05 14.88 -3.65
CA SER A 118 15.85 14.06 -3.56
C SER A 118 16.14 12.61 -3.21
N VAL A 119 15.11 11.90 -2.77
CA VAL A 119 15.08 10.45 -2.59
C VAL A 119 13.98 9.89 -3.48
N GLU A 120 14.31 8.93 -4.34
CA GLU A 120 13.30 8.11 -5.02
C GLU A 120 13.24 6.74 -4.37
N THR A 121 12.05 6.34 -3.95
CA THR A 121 11.79 5.02 -3.38
C THR A 121 10.93 4.22 -4.35
N GLU A 122 11.52 3.20 -4.95
CA GLU A 122 10.80 2.19 -5.70
C GLU A 122 10.18 1.18 -4.72
N VAL A 123 8.88 0.91 -4.84
CA VAL A 123 8.19 -0.12 -4.06
C VAL A 123 8.15 -1.38 -4.90
N ARG A 124 9.08 -2.30 -4.64
CA ARG A 124 9.24 -3.55 -5.39
C ARG A 124 8.39 -4.66 -4.78
N GLY A 125 8.18 -5.70 -5.57
CA GLY A 125 7.54 -6.95 -5.16
C GLY A 125 6.19 -7.18 -5.82
N LYS A 126 5.49 -8.20 -5.35
CA LYS A 126 4.25 -8.71 -5.93
C LYS A 126 3.05 -7.94 -5.36
N ARG A 127 2.11 -7.51 -6.20
CA ARG A 127 0.80 -6.97 -5.78
C ARG A 127 -0.30 -7.56 -6.66
N LEU A 128 -1.15 -8.37 -6.05
CA LEU A 128 -2.26 -9.05 -6.71
C LEU A 128 -3.61 -8.59 -6.13
N LEU A 129 -4.59 -8.46 -7.01
CA LEU A 129 -6.01 -8.44 -6.69
C LEU A 129 -6.68 -9.59 -7.44
N ARG A 130 -7.42 -10.44 -6.73
CA ARG A 130 -8.16 -11.56 -7.30
C ARG A 130 -9.65 -11.32 -7.12
N LEU A 131 -10.38 -11.43 -8.22
CA LEU A 131 -11.84 -11.39 -8.25
C LEU A 131 -12.30 -12.81 -8.57
N HIS A 132 -12.56 -13.61 -7.52
CA HIS A 132 -12.79 -15.06 -7.69
C HIS A 132 -14.07 -15.35 -8.47
N ASN A 133 -15.11 -14.52 -8.32
CA ASN A 133 -16.36 -14.65 -9.08
C ASN A 133 -16.15 -14.62 -10.60
N HIS A 134 -15.07 -13.98 -11.06
CA HIS A 134 -14.73 -13.87 -12.48
C HIS A 134 -13.54 -14.76 -12.86
N GLY A 135 -12.91 -15.43 -11.89
CA GLY A 135 -11.64 -16.13 -12.07
C GLY A 135 -10.54 -15.23 -12.64
N GLU A 136 -10.54 -13.95 -12.26
CA GLU A 136 -9.61 -12.93 -12.77
C GLU A 136 -8.56 -12.60 -11.71
N THR A 137 -7.30 -12.51 -12.15
CA THR A 137 -6.20 -11.99 -11.34
C THR A 137 -5.64 -10.75 -12.03
N TYR A 138 -5.52 -9.68 -11.26
CA TYR A 138 -4.99 -8.39 -11.65
C TYR A 138 -3.63 -8.23 -10.98
N GLU A 139 -2.59 -8.16 -11.81
CA GLU A 139 -1.22 -7.97 -11.35
C GLU A 139 -0.82 -6.51 -11.58
N MET A 140 -0.19 -5.91 -10.58
CA MET A 140 0.21 -4.52 -10.66
C MET A 140 1.55 -4.27 -9.96
N ASN A 141 2.29 -3.29 -10.46
CA ASN A 141 3.38 -2.70 -9.70
C ASN A 141 2.88 -1.46 -8.93
N SER A 142 3.81 -0.69 -8.35
CA SER A 142 3.51 0.60 -7.74
C SER A 142 4.32 1.69 -8.44
N PRO A 143 3.79 2.92 -8.58
CA PRO A 143 4.64 4.07 -8.87
C PRO A 143 5.67 4.26 -7.75
N LYS A 144 6.72 5.02 -8.05
CA LYS A 144 7.76 5.38 -7.09
C LYS A 144 7.28 6.53 -6.21
N LEU A 145 7.76 6.55 -4.97
CA LEU A 145 7.62 7.69 -4.09
C LEU A 145 8.83 8.61 -4.25
N LEU A 146 8.58 9.89 -4.52
CA LEU A 146 9.62 10.91 -4.64
C LEU A 146 9.53 11.87 -3.46
N ILE A 147 10.61 11.99 -2.70
CA ILE A 147 10.80 13.01 -1.67
C ILE A 147 11.81 14.02 -2.21
N LYS A 148 11.38 15.25 -2.48
CA LYS A 148 12.25 16.35 -2.91
C LYS A 148 12.56 17.27 -1.73
N PHE A 149 13.82 17.65 -1.58
CA PHE A 149 14.26 18.63 -0.57
C PHE A 149 14.46 20.02 -1.18
N LEU A 150 14.95 20.09 -2.42
CA LEU A 150 15.25 21.33 -3.14
C LEU A 150 14.74 21.28 -4.59
N PRO A 151 14.40 22.42 -5.22
CA PRO A 151 14.26 23.75 -4.62
C PRO A 151 12.93 23.94 -3.87
N VAL A 152 11.91 23.14 -4.21
CA VAL A 152 10.61 23.13 -3.51
C VAL A 152 10.46 21.76 -2.86
N ALA A 153 10.46 21.77 -1.53
CA ALA A 153 10.28 20.56 -0.74
C ALA A 153 8.88 19.97 -0.96
N GLY A 154 8.80 18.64 -1.05
CA GLY A 154 7.52 17.97 -1.27
C GLY A 154 7.65 16.46 -1.43
N VAL A 155 6.50 15.80 -1.40
CA VAL A 155 6.36 14.37 -1.64
C VAL A 155 5.36 14.17 -2.76
N ASP A 156 5.70 13.35 -3.75
CA ASP A 156 4.86 13.06 -4.91
C ASP A 156 5.01 11.59 -5.35
N TRP A 157 4.00 11.08 -6.05
CA TRP A 157 4.08 9.79 -6.75
C TRP A 157 4.61 10.06 -8.17
N ILE A 158 5.59 9.27 -8.62
CA ILE A 158 6.18 9.42 -9.96
C ILE A 158 6.40 8.08 -10.65
N GLY A 159 6.52 8.14 -11.97
CA GLY A 159 6.90 6.98 -12.78
C GLY A 159 5.70 6.17 -13.26
N LYS A 160 5.99 4.96 -13.75
CA LYS A 160 5.03 4.11 -14.45
C LYS A 160 4.40 3.09 -13.52
N GLU A 161 3.07 3.06 -13.49
CA GLU A 161 2.28 1.95 -12.96
C GLU A 161 1.70 1.15 -14.13
N ARG A 162 1.84 -0.17 -14.09
CA ARG A 162 1.25 -1.10 -15.04
C ARG A 162 0.33 -2.04 -14.29
N ILE A 163 -0.88 -2.22 -14.83
CA ILE A 163 -1.89 -3.15 -14.32
C ILE A 163 -2.23 -4.08 -15.46
N GLN A 164 -2.30 -5.38 -15.22
CA GLN A 164 -2.62 -6.38 -16.24
C GLN A 164 -3.55 -7.45 -15.71
N CYS A 165 -4.41 -7.96 -16.58
CA CYS A 165 -5.19 -9.16 -16.33
C CYS A 165 -5.00 -10.13 -17.50
N HIS A 166 -4.24 -11.21 -17.25
CA HIS A 166 -3.89 -12.19 -18.27
C HIS A 166 -5.12 -12.87 -18.90
N LYS A 167 -6.14 -13.18 -18.08
CA LYS A 167 -7.37 -13.85 -18.55
C LYS A 167 -8.15 -13.02 -19.58
N THR A 168 -8.26 -11.72 -19.37
CA THR A 168 -9.00 -10.83 -20.26
C THR A 168 -8.13 -10.23 -21.37
N GLY A 169 -6.80 -10.30 -21.20
CA GLY A 169 -5.83 -9.66 -22.08
C GLY A 169 -5.86 -8.14 -22.00
N LEU A 170 -6.40 -7.56 -20.92
CA LEU A 170 -6.48 -6.12 -20.70
C LEU A 170 -5.26 -5.64 -19.89
N GLU A 171 -4.74 -4.49 -20.30
CA GLU A 171 -3.60 -3.83 -19.68
C GLU A 171 -3.85 -2.33 -19.56
N ALA A 172 -3.33 -1.75 -18.49
CA ALA A 172 -3.23 -0.31 -18.29
C ALA A 172 -1.79 0.10 -18.06
N GLU A 173 -1.42 1.24 -18.64
CA GLU A 173 -0.19 1.96 -18.31
C GLU A 173 -0.54 3.36 -17.83
N LEU A 174 -0.15 3.67 -16.60
CA LEU A 174 -0.35 4.97 -15.96
C LEU A 174 1.01 5.62 -15.69
N TYR A 175 1.12 6.92 -15.91
CA TYR A 175 2.33 7.71 -15.76
C TYR A 175 2.05 8.85 -14.78
N TYR A 176 2.66 8.77 -13.61
CA TYR A 176 2.56 9.76 -12.55
C TYR A 176 3.69 10.79 -12.67
N GLY A 177 3.36 12.07 -12.46
CA GLY A 177 4.35 13.15 -12.39
C GLY A 177 4.96 13.53 -13.74
N GLY A 178 4.12 13.74 -14.76
CA GLY A 178 4.54 14.01 -16.13
C GLY A 178 5.48 15.22 -16.29
N LYS A 179 6.48 15.10 -17.16
CA LYS A 179 7.20 16.25 -17.71
C LYS A 179 6.27 16.98 -18.69
N SER A 180 6.14 18.31 -18.58
CA SER A 180 5.56 19.08 -19.68
C SER A 180 6.46 18.94 -20.90
N PHE A 181 5.88 18.72 -22.08
CA PHE A 181 6.55 19.13 -23.31
C PHE A 181 6.76 20.67 -23.25
N PHE A 182 7.90 21.15 -23.74
CA PHE A 182 8.29 22.58 -23.83
C PHE A 182 8.69 23.31 -22.53
N GLY A 183 9.23 22.63 -21.52
CA GLY A 183 9.95 23.32 -20.43
C GLY A 183 9.09 24.09 -19.42
N LEU A 184 7.76 24.05 -19.55
CA LEU A 184 6.85 24.46 -18.49
C LEU A 184 6.82 23.41 -17.36
N ARG A 185 6.56 23.86 -16.13
CA ARG A 185 6.44 22.96 -14.97
C ARG A 185 5.31 21.97 -15.26
N GLY A 186 5.63 20.68 -15.33
CA GLY A 186 4.62 19.62 -15.44
C GLY A 186 3.55 19.80 -14.38
N SER A 187 2.28 19.56 -14.74
CA SER A 187 1.17 19.80 -13.84
C SER A 187 1.34 18.94 -12.58
N HIS A 188 1.37 19.58 -11.42
CA HIS A 188 1.63 18.94 -10.13
C HIS A 188 0.61 17.82 -9.89
N ARG A 189 1.07 16.64 -9.49
CA ARG A 189 0.24 15.46 -9.24
C ARG A 189 -0.61 15.00 -10.43
N SER A 190 -0.14 15.29 -11.64
CA SER A 190 -0.77 14.79 -12.87
C SER A 190 -0.61 13.28 -13.02
N ILE A 191 -1.60 12.68 -13.65
CA ILE A 191 -1.60 11.30 -14.11
C ILE A 191 -2.07 11.28 -15.56
N LYS A 192 -1.36 10.51 -16.40
CA LYS A 192 -1.78 10.20 -17.76
C LYS A 192 -1.71 8.70 -17.97
N GLY A 193 -2.55 8.13 -18.82
CA GLY A 193 -2.47 6.71 -19.06
C GLY A 193 -3.28 6.23 -20.24
N LYS A 194 -3.21 4.92 -20.45
CA LYS A 194 -3.89 4.21 -21.53
C LYS A 194 -4.36 2.85 -21.04
N ILE A 195 -5.54 2.44 -21.47
CA ILE A 195 -6.03 1.06 -21.33
C ILE A 195 -6.10 0.45 -22.72
N PHE A 196 -5.53 -0.73 -22.90
CA PHE A 196 -5.51 -1.44 -24.18
C PHE A 196 -5.76 -2.94 -23.97
N LYS A 197 -6.21 -3.60 -25.03
CA LYS A 197 -6.20 -5.05 -25.15
C LYS A 197 -4.89 -5.46 -25.81
N SER A 198 -4.18 -6.47 -25.29
CA SER A 198 -2.84 -6.83 -25.75
C SER A 198 -2.82 -7.72 -27.00
N SER A 199 -3.91 -8.42 -27.28
CA SER A 199 -4.02 -9.29 -28.46
C SER A 199 -5.44 -9.29 -29.07
N PRO A 200 -5.65 -8.69 -30.26
CA PRO A 200 -4.73 -7.79 -30.94
C PRO A 200 -4.50 -6.52 -30.11
N MET A 201 -3.34 -5.87 -30.28
CA MET A 201 -3.04 -4.60 -29.61
C MET A 201 -4.05 -3.53 -30.05
N LYS A 202 -5.02 -3.21 -29.19
CA LYS A 202 -6.04 -2.18 -29.45
C LYS A 202 -6.13 -1.24 -28.26
N LEU A 203 -5.85 0.04 -28.49
CA LEU A 203 -6.11 1.10 -27.53
C LEU A 203 -7.62 1.27 -27.35
N LEU A 204 -8.10 1.22 -26.10
CA LEU A 204 -9.52 1.33 -25.76
C LEU A 204 -9.82 2.68 -25.11
N PHE A 205 -8.97 3.10 -24.17
CA PHE A 205 -9.18 4.33 -23.41
C PHE A 205 -7.90 5.11 -23.18
N GLU A 206 -8.06 6.43 -23.09
CA GLU A 206 -7.05 7.36 -22.58
C GLU A 206 -7.45 7.85 -21.19
N ILE A 207 -6.49 7.96 -20.29
CA ILE A 207 -6.67 8.43 -18.91
C ILE A 207 -5.93 9.75 -18.76
N ASP A 208 -6.58 10.74 -18.16
CA ASP A 208 -5.98 12.04 -17.88
C ASP A 208 -6.56 12.63 -16.58
N GLY A 209 -5.78 13.45 -15.89
CA GLY A 209 -6.22 14.19 -14.73
C GLY A 209 -5.18 14.29 -13.63
N HIS A 210 -5.65 14.27 -12.39
CA HIS A 210 -4.87 14.48 -11.18
C HIS A 210 -5.22 13.45 -10.12
N TRP A 211 -4.23 12.67 -9.67
CA TRP A 211 -4.45 11.56 -8.74
C TRP A 211 -4.89 12.03 -7.33
N ASP A 212 -4.71 13.31 -7.00
CA ASP A 212 -5.19 13.93 -5.77
C ASP A 212 -6.51 14.70 -5.93
N ARG A 213 -7.11 14.70 -7.12
CA ARG A 213 -8.37 15.37 -7.44
C ARG A 213 -9.26 14.44 -8.26
N THR A 214 -9.41 14.72 -9.54
CA THR A 214 -10.27 13.97 -10.46
C THR A 214 -9.42 13.33 -11.55
N VAL A 215 -9.76 12.10 -11.90
CA VAL A 215 -9.22 11.38 -13.05
C VAL A 215 -10.36 10.97 -13.96
N THR A 216 -10.21 11.27 -15.24
CA THR A 216 -11.17 10.92 -16.28
C THR A 216 -10.61 9.86 -17.22
N MET A 217 -11.53 9.18 -17.90
CA MET A 217 -11.22 8.18 -18.90
C MET A 217 -12.04 8.48 -20.15
N LYS A 218 -11.35 8.59 -21.29
CA LYS A 218 -11.94 8.85 -22.60
C LYS A 218 -11.93 7.57 -23.43
N ASN A 219 -13.08 7.17 -23.95
CA ASN A 219 -13.19 6.10 -24.94
C ASN A 219 -12.63 6.59 -26.28
N VAL A 220 -11.70 5.85 -26.89
CA VAL A 220 -11.05 6.26 -28.14
C VAL A 220 -11.98 6.18 -29.34
N ASP A 221 -12.89 5.21 -29.36
CA ASP A 221 -13.80 4.98 -30.48
C ASP A 221 -14.99 5.97 -30.44
N SER A 222 -15.62 6.16 -29.28
CA SER A 222 -16.80 7.04 -29.14
C SER A 222 -16.48 8.49 -28.79
N GLY A 223 -15.28 8.76 -28.27
CA GLY A 223 -14.90 10.07 -27.73
C GLY A 223 -15.55 10.42 -26.39
N GLU A 224 -16.40 9.55 -25.83
CA GLU A 224 -17.07 9.76 -24.54
C GLU A 224 -16.04 9.86 -23.41
N VAL A 225 -16.22 10.84 -22.53
CA VAL A 225 -15.36 11.07 -21.36
C VAL A 225 -16.18 10.84 -20.10
N ARG A 226 -15.69 9.97 -19.21
CA ARG A 226 -16.30 9.72 -17.89
C ARG A 226 -15.30 9.91 -16.75
N GLU A 227 -15.76 10.40 -15.62
CA GLU A 227 -14.97 10.40 -14.38
C GLU A 227 -14.85 8.96 -13.87
N ILE A 228 -13.62 8.52 -13.57
CA ILE A 228 -13.36 7.18 -13.01
C ILE A 228 -12.91 7.23 -11.55
N TYR A 229 -12.41 8.37 -11.09
CA TYR A 229 -11.96 8.55 -9.72
C TYR A 229 -12.05 10.01 -9.28
N ASN A 230 -12.52 10.20 -8.05
CA ASN A 230 -12.57 11.47 -7.35
C ASN A 230 -11.98 11.31 -5.95
N ALA A 231 -10.84 11.94 -5.70
CA ALA A 231 -10.13 11.86 -4.42
C ALA A 231 -11.02 12.32 -3.26
N LYS A 232 -11.81 13.39 -3.43
CA LYS A 232 -12.69 13.89 -2.36
C LYS A 232 -13.69 12.82 -1.95
N ASP A 233 -14.23 12.06 -2.89
CA ASP A 233 -15.18 10.99 -2.59
C ASP A 233 -14.51 9.76 -1.96
N CYS A 234 -13.24 9.50 -2.23
CA CYS A 234 -12.51 8.39 -1.64
C CYS A 234 -11.96 8.69 -0.24
N ILE A 235 -11.42 9.90 -0.02
CA ILE A 235 -10.64 10.25 1.18
C ILE A 235 -11.34 11.26 2.12
N SER A 236 -12.57 11.70 1.83
CA SER A 236 -13.35 12.49 2.80
C SER A 236 -14.04 11.60 3.84
N GLY A 237 -14.16 12.11 5.07
CA GLY A 237 -14.96 11.43 6.10
C GLY A 237 -14.42 10.07 6.56
N LEU A 238 -13.10 9.83 6.39
CA LEU A 238 -12.47 8.59 6.84
C LEU A 238 -12.71 8.36 8.33
N LYS A 239 -13.05 7.13 8.68
CA LYS A 239 -13.27 6.71 10.07
C LYS A 239 -11.98 6.14 10.63
N THR A 240 -11.64 6.56 11.84
CA THR A 240 -10.50 6.00 12.57
C THR A 240 -10.83 4.57 13.02
N PRO A 241 -9.96 3.58 12.76
CA PRO A 241 -10.14 2.25 13.30
C PRO A 241 -10.20 2.25 14.83
N ILE A 242 -11.06 1.39 15.40
CA ILE A 242 -11.27 1.24 16.84
C ILE A 242 -10.99 -0.19 17.28
N VAL A 243 -10.56 -0.38 18.51
CA VAL A 243 -10.41 -1.72 19.12
C VAL A 243 -11.79 -2.16 19.61
N LYS A 244 -12.31 -3.25 19.04
CA LYS A 244 -13.57 -3.88 19.44
C LYS A 244 -13.38 -4.81 20.63
N ASP A 245 -12.34 -5.64 20.59
CA ASP A 245 -11.96 -6.53 21.70
C ASP A 245 -10.47 -6.39 22.01
N GLN A 246 -10.16 -5.80 23.16
CA GLN A 246 -8.79 -5.56 23.60
C GLN A 246 -8.02 -6.86 23.93
N LYS A 247 -8.72 -7.93 24.31
CA LYS A 247 -8.10 -9.21 24.69
C LYS A 247 -7.64 -10.01 23.49
N GLU A 248 -8.26 -9.77 22.34
CA GLU A 248 -7.94 -10.44 21.07
C GLU A 248 -6.83 -9.72 20.29
N VAL A 249 -6.48 -8.48 20.65
CA VAL A 249 -5.36 -7.76 20.01
C VAL A 249 -4.03 -8.43 20.36
N TRP A 250 -3.30 -8.88 19.34
CA TRP A 250 -2.01 -9.53 19.53
C TRP A 250 -0.94 -8.59 20.09
N PRO A 251 0.01 -9.10 20.91
CA PRO A 251 1.16 -8.32 21.35
C PRO A 251 2.06 -7.83 20.19
N SER A 252 2.02 -8.52 19.04
CA SER A 252 2.73 -8.14 17.82
C SER A 252 2.03 -7.02 17.03
N GLU A 253 0.83 -6.60 17.43
CA GLU A 253 0.09 -5.57 16.71
C GLU A 253 0.81 -4.22 16.75
N SER A 254 0.88 -3.56 15.59
CA SER A 254 1.49 -2.24 15.39
C SER A 254 1.03 -1.22 16.43
N ALA A 255 -0.28 -1.16 16.70
CA ALA A 255 -0.85 -0.24 17.69
C ALA A 255 -0.40 -0.53 19.13
N VAL A 256 -0.07 -1.79 19.45
CA VAL A 256 0.43 -2.22 20.77
C VAL A 256 1.92 -1.92 20.88
N ILE A 257 2.72 -2.37 19.91
CA ILE A 257 4.19 -2.18 19.89
C ILE A 257 4.54 -0.69 20.00
N TRP A 258 3.87 0.15 19.19
CA TRP A 258 4.17 1.57 19.11
C TRP A 258 3.32 2.44 20.04
N SER A 259 2.58 1.83 20.99
CA SER A 259 1.62 2.54 21.85
C SER A 259 2.28 3.66 22.67
N GLU A 260 3.36 3.38 23.39
CA GLU A 260 4.04 4.37 24.24
C GLU A 260 4.72 5.47 23.44
N VAL A 261 5.31 5.12 22.29
CA VAL A 261 5.88 6.11 21.35
C VAL A 261 4.78 7.03 20.83
N SER A 262 3.65 6.45 20.42
CA SER A 262 2.50 7.18 19.90
C SER A 262 1.88 8.09 20.97
N LYS A 263 1.72 7.60 22.21
CA LYS A 263 1.25 8.42 23.34
C LYS A 263 2.16 9.63 23.56
N GLY A 264 3.48 9.43 23.59
CA GLY A 264 4.45 10.53 23.73
C GLY A 264 4.39 11.55 22.59
N ILE A 265 4.25 11.09 21.34
CA ILE A 265 4.08 11.99 20.18
C ILE A 265 2.78 12.79 20.29
N LEU A 266 1.66 12.12 20.60
CA LEU A 266 0.34 12.75 20.70
C LEU A 266 0.25 13.76 21.86
N SER A 267 0.92 13.48 22.98
CA SER A 267 1.03 14.40 24.12
C SER A 267 2.14 15.45 23.98
N ARG A 268 2.90 15.42 22.87
CA ARG A 268 4.10 16.26 22.63
C ARG A 268 5.20 16.10 23.70
N ASP A 269 5.22 14.96 24.38
CA ASP A 269 6.28 14.56 25.31
C ASP A 269 7.40 13.85 24.53
N TRP A 270 8.28 14.65 23.93
CA TRP A 270 9.35 14.16 23.06
C TRP A 270 10.41 13.33 23.79
N VAL A 271 10.57 13.55 25.10
CA VAL A 271 11.49 12.77 25.94
C VAL A 271 10.96 11.35 26.06
N LYS A 272 9.71 11.19 26.51
CA LYS A 272 9.08 9.86 26.62
C LYS A 272 8.99 9.14 25.28
N ALA A 273 8.62 9.86 24.22
CA ALA A 273 8.55 9.27 22.87
C ALA A 273 9.92 8.70 22.44
N ARG A 274 11.01 9.41 22.75
CA ARG A 274 12.38 8.99 22.41
C ARG A 274 12.84 7.80 23.25
N GLU A 275 12.57 7.81 24.54
CA GLU A 275 12.91 6.71 25.46
C GLU A 275 12.17 5.42 25.09
N ALA A 276 10.86 5.50 24.88
CA ALA A 276 10.04 4.37 24.45
C ALA A 276 10.51 3.81 23.10
N LYS A 277 10.81 4.68 22.14
CA LYS A 277 11.30 4.27 20.82
C LYS A 277 12.66 3.58 20.92
N LYS A 278 13.59 4.15 21.70
CA LYS A 278 14.90 3.57 21.95
C LYS A 278 14.78 2.18 22.59
N ALA A 279 13.89 2.00 23.56
CA ALA A 279 13.68 0.72 24.23
C ALA A 279 13.21 -0.39 23.26
N ILE A 280 12.27 -0.08 22.35
CA ILE A 280 11.82 -1.02 21.31
C ILE A 280 12.99 -1.42 20.40
N GLU A 281 13.76 -0.43 19.96
CA GLU A 281 14.90 -0.61 19.04
C GLU A 281 16.07 -1.38 19.68
N GLU A 282 16.30 -1.21 20.99
CA GLU A 282 17.32 -1.95 21.74
C GLU A 282 16.92 -3.40 21.92
N LYS A 283 15.65 -3.65 22.30
CA LYS A 283 15.10 -5.00 22.39
C LYS A 283 15.19 -5.75 21.06
N GLN A 284 14.93 -5.08 19.93
CA GLN A 284 15.11 -5.70 18.60
C GLN A 284 16.56 -6.06 18.29
N ARG A 285 17.52 -5.20 18.69
CA ARG A 285 18.95 -5.47 18.54
C ARG A 285 19.40 -6.64 19.41
N GLU A 286 18.85 -6.76 20.62
CA GLU A 286 19.10 -7.91 21.51
C GLU A 286 18.59 -9.22 20.90
N LEU A 287 17.33 -9.26 20.49
CA LEU A 287 16.73 -10.43 19.84
C LEU A 287 17.44 -10.83 18.55
N LEU A 288 18.03 -9.88 17.83
CA LEU A 288 18.88 -10.18 16.67
C LEU A 288 20.19 -10.85 17.10
N ARG A 289 20.90 -10.28 18.08
CA ARG A 289 22.15 -10.86 18.60
C ARG A 289 21.94 -12.27 19.17
N GLU A 290 20.84 -12.49 19.89
CA GLU A 290 20.50 -13.81 20.44
C GLU A 290 20.36 -14.86 19.33
N ARG A 291 19.64 -14.53 18.26
CA ARG A 291 19.47 -15.41 17.09
C ARG A 291 20.78 -15.67 16.34
N GLU A 292 21.63 -14.66 16.19
CA GLU A 292 22.96 -14.81 15.59
C GLU A 292 23.85 -15.71 16.46
N SER A 293 23.83 -15.53 17.78
CA SER A 293 24.64 -16.28 18.74
C SER A 293 24.20 -17.74 18.90
N SER A 294 22.92 -18.05 18.68
CA SER A 294 22.36 -19.41 18.74
C SER A 294 22.64 -20.24 17.48
N GLY A 295 23.68 -19.87 16.73
CA GLY A 295 24.23 -20.65 15.62
C GLY A 295 23.82 -20.19 14.22
N GLY A 296 23.33 -18.96 14.03
CA GLY A 296 23.12 -18.33 12.71
C GLY A 296 22.11 -18.99 11.77
N HIS A 297 21.53 -20.14 12.13
CA HIS A 297 20.63 -20.94 11.30
C HIS A 297 19.15 -20.79 11.69
N GLN A 298 18.82 -20.12 12.79
CA GLN A 298 17.42 -19.75 13.10
C GLN A 298 17.03 -18.50 12.32
N THR A 299 16.76 -18.68 11.04
CA THR A 299 16.05 -17.69 10.22
C THR A 299 14.69 -17.43 10.88
N TRP A 300 14.33 -16.16 11.05
CA TRP A 300 12.97 -15.81 11.50
C TRP A 300 11.95 -16.47 10.60
N VAL A 301 11.01 -17.21 11.19
CA VAL A 301 9.89 -17.81 10.49
C VAL A 301 8.67 -16.92 10.74
N PRO A 302 8.14 -16.23 9.71
CA PRO A 302 6.93 -15.44 9.85
C PRO A 302 5.75 -16.32 10.29
N LYS A 303 4.85 -15.74 11.09
CA LYS A 303 3.74 -16.50 11.70
C LYS A 303 2.57 -16.72 10.74
N HIS A 304 2.39 -15.83 9.77
CA HIS A 304 1.20 -15.82 8.91
C HIS A 304 1.52 -16.05 7.44
N PHE A 305 2.81 -16.04 7.07
CA PHE A 305 3.26 -16.13 5.69
C PHE A 305 4.41 -17.12 5.51
N ILE A 306 4.33 -17.91 4.44
CA ILE A 306 5.45 -18.63 3.89
C ILE A 306 6.23 -17.66 3.02
N VAL A 307 7.53 -17.51 3.29
CA VAL A 307 8.38 -16.53 2.61
C VAL A 307 9.52 -17.21 1.91
N SER A 308 9.74 -16.83 0.66
CA SER A 308 10.88 -17.25 -0.15
C SER A 308 11.58 -16.01 -0.72
N ASN A 309 12.88 -16.12 -0.92
CA ASN A 309 13.68 -15.08 -1.56
C ASN A 309 14.70 -15.74 -2.49
N SER A 310 14.64 -15.43 -3.79
CA SER A 310 15.59 -15.92 -4.78
C SER A 310 16.26 -14.77 -5.53
N LYS A 311 17.46 -15.01 -6.07
CA LYS A 311 18.20 -13.99 -6.84
C LYS A 311 17.43 -13.54 -8.09
N GLU A 312 16.65 -14.43 -8.69
CA GLU A 312 15.93 -14.22 -9.95
C GLU A 312 14.50 -13.70 -9.72
N GLY A 313 13.79 -14.21 -8.70
CA GLY A 313 12.39 -13.88 -8.41
C GLY A 313 12.20 -12.81 -7.34
N GLY A 314 13.25 -12.46 -6.59
CA GLY A 314 13.14 -11.57 -5.44
C GLY A 314 12.35 -12.21 -4.30
N TRP A 315 11.71 -11.36 -3.48
CA TRP A 315 10.87 -11.79 -2.37
C TRP A 315 9.48 -12.23 -2.85
N ASP A 316 9.04 -13.39 -2.40
CA ASP A 316 7.67 -13.86 -2.56
C ASP A 316 7.09 -14.32 -1.23
N CYS A 317 5.83 -13.94 -0.99
CA CYS A 317 5.12 -14.21 0.25
C CYS A 317 3.78 -14.85 -0.11
N SER A 318 3.50 -16.03 0.46
CA SER A 318 2.19 -16.69 0.35
C SER A 318 1.57 -16.81 1.74
N PRO A 319 0.28 -16.55 1.91
CA PRO A 319 -0.36 -16.70 3.21
C PRO A 319 -0.40 -18.18 3.61
N ILE A 320 -0.25 -18.46 4.90
CA ILE A 320 -0.41 -19.83 5.44
C ILE A 320 -1.88 -20.24 5.41
N GLU A 321 -2.75 -19.31 5.79
CA GLU A 321 -4.20 -19.50 5.79
C GLU A 321 -4.83 -18.99 4.50
N ILE A 322 -5.83 -19.70 4.00
CA ILE A 322 -6.58 -19.33 2.78
C ILE A 322 -7.42 -18.06 3.01
N LYS A 323 -7.87 -17.83 4.25
CA LYS A 323 -8.73 -16.71 4.61
C LYS A 323 -8.15 -15.91 5.76
N VAL A 324 -8.37 -14.60 5.74
CA VAL A 324 -8.05 -13.74 6.87
C VAL A 324 -9.24 -13.72 7.83
N PRO A 325 -9.07 -14.11 9.11
CA PRO A 325 -10.16 -14.08 10.08
C PRO A 325 -10.57 -12.63 10.41
N PRO A 326 -11.78 -12.42 10.95
CA PRO A 326 -12.17 -11.13 11.51
C PRO A 326 -11.16 -10.61 12.52
N ALA A 327 -10.93 -9.30 12.50
CA ALA A 327 -9.95 -8.64 13.33
C ALA A 327 -10.55 -8.02 14.59
N PRO A 328 -9.74 -7.91 15.67
CA PRO A 328 -10.14 -7.19 16.87
C PRO A 328 -10.15 -5.67 16.68
N ILE A 329 -9.49 -5.16 15.63
CA ILE A 329 -9.53 -3.74 15.22
C ILE A 329 -10.51 -3.61 14.06
N ILE A 330 -11.48 -2.71 14.17
CA ILE A 330 -12.50 -2.51 13.14
C ILE A 330 -12.56 -1.06 12.67
N VAL A 331 -12.86 -0.84 11.40
CA VAL A 331 -13.24 0.48 10.89
C VAL A 331 -14.76 0.62 11.00
N PRO A 332 -15.27 1.62 11.75
CA PRO A 332 -16.71 1.90 11.82
C PRO A 332 -17.25 2.19 10.41
N LEU A 333 -18.43 1.63 10.08
CA LEU A 333 -19.13 1.89 8.83
C LEU A 333 -19.94 3.19 8.87
#